data_AF-A0AAV9QY11-F1
#
_entry.id   AF-A0AAV9QY11-F1
#
_cell.length_a   1.000
_cell.length_b   1.000
_cell.length_c   1.000
_cell.angle_alpha   90.00
_cell.angle_beta   90.00
_cell.angle_gamma   90.00
#
_symmetry.space_group_name_H-M   'P 1'
#
loop_
_entity.id
_entity.type
_entity.pdbx_description
1 polymer ?
#
loop_
_entity_poly.entity_id
_entity_poly.type
_entity_poly.pdbx_seq_one_letter_code
_entity_poly.pdbx_strand_id
1 'polypeptide(L)'
;MPKNSQANKIEQDTKASEAAASSACLSRPDVTETAANVQQVILKEFQLIKQELLEKINKKTTETQTELRSSIKKPNKRLDKVESHTSELDNGVTTNSDSITPVESNMFSMEKELTLLKEKLRTLDRAHRNLRTKPTKDDQPLRAFVVKCHYFTLKELILRKAAEAGVMITADGDHIHVLPDFTRAVSTLLPR
;
A
#
# COMPACT_ATOMS: atom_id res chain seq x y z
N MET A 1 -2.50 17.25 32.99
CA MET A 1 -1.73 17.94 34.05
C MET A 1 -1.06 19.13 33.39
N PRO A 2 -1.25 20.37 33.88
CA PRO A 2 -1.00 20.79 35.25
C PRO A 2 -2.24 21.35 36.00
N LYS A 3 -2.05 21.57 37.30
CA LYS A 3 -2.98 22.04 38.33
C LYS A 3 -2.80 23.56 38.57
N ASN A 4 -3.84 24.27 39.00
CA ASN A 4 -3.81 25.36 40.01
C ASN A 4 -5.24 25.92 40.16
N SER A 5 -5.92 25.81 41.31
CA SER A 5 -5.74 26.50 42.61
C SER A 5 -5.96 28.02 42.55
N GLN A 6 -7.09 28.47 43.09
CA GLN A 6 -7.30 29.73 43.84
C GLN A 6 -8.73 29.69 44.41
N ALA A 7 -8.97 29.27 45.66
CA ALA A 7 -8.66 29.91 46.95
C ALA A 7 -9.58 31.11 47.24
N ASN A 8 -10.57 30.80 48.07
CA ASN A 8 -11.58 31.64 48.69
C ASN A 8 -10.92 32.57 49.74
N LYS A 9 -11.32 33.84 49.82
CA LYS A 9 -10.95 34.75 50.92
C LYS A 9 -12.22 35.31 51.55
N ILE A 10 -12.52 34.83 52.75
CA ILE A 10 -13.45 35.42 53.71
C ILE A 10 -12.54 35.95 54.82
N GLU A 11 -12.46 37.27 54.97
CA GLU A 11 -11.89 37.93 56.13
C GLU A 11 -13.05 38.34 57.05
N GLN A 12 -13.08 37.70 58.22
CA GLN A 12 -13.82 38.14 59.40
C GLN A 12 -12.99 39.23 60.08
N ASP A 13 -13.63 40.30 60.53
CA ASP A 13 -13.10 41.10 61.63
C ASP A 13 -14.23 41.46 62.61
N THR A 14 -14.10 40.88 63.79
CA THR A 14 -14.80 41.23 65.02
C THR A 14 -14.15 42.46 65.64
N LYS A 15 -14.94 43.45 66.07
CA LYS A 15 -14.60 44.31 67.21
C LYS A 15 -15.87 44.81 67.89
N ALA A 16 -15.97 44.47 69.17
CA ALA A 16 -16.91 45.02 70.11
C ALA A 16 -16.40 46.38 70.65
N SER A 17 -17.32 47.30 70.94
CA SER A 17 -17.17 48.28 72.02
C SER A 17 -18.54 48.75 72.46
N GLU A 18 -18.75 48.70 73.77
CA GLU A 18 -19.89 49.17 74.55
C GLU A 18 -20.09 50.70 74.45
N ALA A 19 -21.32 51.17 74.67
CA ALA A 19 -21.66 52.09 75.76
C ALA A 19 -23.15 52.50 75.73
N ALA A 20 -23.73 52.58 76.91
CA ALA A 20 -25.13 52.81 77.22
C ALA A 20 -25.63 54.24 76.93
N ALA A 21 -26.92 54.38 76.65
CA ALA A 21 -27.90 54.98 77.58
C ALA A 21 -29.19 55.41 76.86
N SER A 22 -30.30 54.82 77.32
CA SER A 22 -31.58 55.45 77.69
C SER A 22 -32.11 56.63 76.85
N SER A 23 -33.26 56.43 76.20
CA SER A 23 -34.33 57.43 76.18
C SER A 23 -35.63 56.82 75.65
N ALA A 24 -36.66 56.85 76.50
CA ALA A 24 -38.00 56.40 76.20
C ALA A 24 -38.67 57.29 75.14
N CYS A 25 -39.26 56.68 74.11
CA CYS A 25 -40.32 57.28 73.30
C CYS A 25 -41.31 56.18 72.91
N LEU A 26 -42.55 56.36 73.35
CA LEU A 26 -43.72 55.58 72.95
C LEU A 26 -43.90 55.61 71.42
N SER A 27 -44.03 54.46 70.76
CA SER A 27 -44.95 54.26 69.62
C SER A 27 -44.93 52.82 69.06
N ARG A 28 -46.12 52.22 69.01
CA ARG A 28 -46.61 51.18 68.08
C ARG A 28 -45.84 49.85 67.97
N PRO A 29 -46.32 48.78 68.63
CA PRO A 29 -45.98 47.42 68.25
C PRO A 29 -46.88 46.99 67.09
N ASP A 30 -46.40 47.04 65.84
CA ASP A 30 -47.03 46.22 64.76
C ASP A 30 -46.26 46.15 63.43
N VAL A 31 -45.26 47.02 63.19
CA VAL A 31 -44.66 47.16 61.83
C VAL A 31 -43.24 46.55 61.71
N THR A 32 -42.48 46.46 62.80
CA THR A 32 -41.09 45.97 62.78
C THR A 32 -40.98 44.45 62.95
N GLU A 33 -41.88 43.84 63.71
CA GLU A 33 -41.92 42.39 63.94
C GLU A 33 -42.42 41.63 62.69
N THR A 34 -43.37 42.21 61.96
CA THR A 34 -43.83 41.74 60.65
C THR A 34 -42.73 41.87 59.57
N ALA A 35 -41.98 42.97 59.55
CA ALA A 35 -40.91 43.19 58.56
C ALA A 35 -39.74 42.21 58.71
N ALA A 36 -39.30 41.94 59.94
CA ALA A 36 -38.23 40.97 60.21
C ALA A 36 -38.64 39.53 59.86
N ASN A 37 -39.89 39.17 60.15
CA ASN A 37 -40.44 37.85 59.83
C ASN A 37 -40.54 37.64 58.32
N VAL A 38 -40.94 38.68 57.57
CA VAL A 38 -40.97 38.68 56.11
C VAL A 38 -39.56 38.49 55.51
N GLN A 39 -38.54 39.19 56.03
CA GLN A 39 -37.15 38.99 55.57
C GLN A 39 -36.63 37.58 55.83
N GLN A 40 -36.99 36.97 56.96
CA GLN A 40 -36.56 35.62 57.29
C GLN A 40 -37.24 34.55 56.43
N VAL A 41 -38.52 34.76 56.08
CA VAL A 41 -39.24 33.92 55.10
C VAL A 41 -38.58 34.04 53.72
N ILE A 42 -38.31 35.26 53.26
CA ILE A 42 -37.64 35.51 51.96
C ILE A 42 -36.28 34.81 51.89
N LEU A 43 -35.46 34.88 52.96
CA LEU A 43 -34.16 34.22 53.01
C LEU A 43 -34.27 32.68 52.90
N LYS A 44 -35.25 32.07 53.56
CA LYS A 44 -35.49 30.62 53.48
C LYS A 44 -35.91 30.21 52.07
N GLU A 45 -36.83 30.97 51.46
CA GLU A 45 -37.24 30.74 50.06
C GLU A 45 -36.05 30.89 49.10
N PHE A 46 -35.19 31.89 49.31
CA PHE A 46 -33.99 32.09 48.49
C PHE A 46 -32.99 30.93 48.63
N GLN A 47 -32.86 30.35 49.82
CA GLN A 47 -32.03 29.16 50.05
C GLN A 47 -32.61 27.91 49.37
N LEU A 48 -33.93 27.73 49.40
CA LEU A 48 -34.62 26.65 48.69
C LEU A 48 -34.43 26.78 47.17
N ILE A 49 -34.63 27.97 46.61
CA ILE A 49 -34.40 28.25 45.18
C ILE A 49 -32.94 27.96 44.80
N LYS A 50 -31.97 28.34 45.64
CA LYS A 50 -30.56 28.04 45.42
C LYS A 50 -30.30 26.53 45.37
N GLN A 51 -30.89 25.76 46.28
CA GLN A 51 -30.74 24.30 46.30
C GLN A 51 -31.35 23.66 45.05
N GLU A 52 -32.57 24.07 44.67
CA GLU A 52 -33.26 23.56 43.48
C GLU A 52 -32.47 23.88 42.19
N LEU A 53 -31.92 25.09 42.08
CA LEU A 53 -31.08 25.48 40.93
C LEU A 53 -29.79 24.66 40.86
N LEU A 54 -29.12 24.45 42.00
CA LEU A 54 -27.93 23.59 42.07
C LEU A 54 -28.26 22.16 41.63
N GLU A 55 -29.39 21.62 42.08
CA GLU A 55 -29.82 20.27 41.72
C GLU A 55 -30.13 20.15 40.21
N LYS A 56 -30.80 21.15 39.63
CA LYS A 56 -31.04 21.22 38.17
C LYS A 56 -29.74 21.31 37.37
N ILE A 57 -28.78 22.12 37.82
CA ILE A 57 -27.46 22.23 37.17
C ILE A 57 -26.74 20.89 37.24
N ASN A 58 -26.71 20.25 38.40
CA ASN A 58 -26.06 18.96 38.58
C ASN A 58 -26.70 17.88 37.71
N LYS A 59 -28.03 17.77 37.71
CA LYS A 59 -28.76 16.83 36.86
C LYS A 59 -28.41 17.03 35.39
N LYS A 60 -28.50 18.26 34.88
CA LYS A 60 -28.19 18.57 33.48
C LYS A 60 -26.71 18.33 33.13
N THR A 61 -25.80 18.59 34.08
CA THR A 61 -24.38 18.28 33.93
C THR A 61 -24.15 16.77 33.83
N THR A 62 -24.85 15.96 34.64
CA THR A 62 -24.73 14.49 34.57
C THR A 62 -25.33 13.91 33.30
N GLU A 63 -26.49 14.41 32.85
CA GLU A 63 -27.14 13.99 31.60
C GLU A 63 -26.26 14.28 30.38
N THR A 64 -25.73 15.50 30.27
CA THR A 64 -24.80 15.85 29.18
C THR A 64 -23.52 15.02 29.21
N GLN A 65 -23.00 14.70 30.41
CA GLN A 65 -21.81 13.86 30.57
C GLN A 65 -22.05 12.40 30.14
N THR A 66 -23.23 11.83 30.40
CA THR A 66 -23.55 10.45 29.98
C THR A 66 -23.79 10.37 28.48
N GLU A 67 -24.48 11.36 27.89
CA GLU A 67 -24.67 11.47 26.44
C GLU A 67 -23.34 11.55 25.69
N LEU A 68 -22.43 12.43 26.15
CA LEU A 68 -21.08 12.55 25.58
C LEU A 68 -20.30 11.24 25.68
N ARG A 69 -20.32 10.58 26.85
CA ARG A 69 -19.65 9.28 27.03
C ARG A 69 -20.20 8.21 26.10
N SER A 70 -21.52 8.16 25.94
CA SER A 70 -22.19 7.20 25.04
C SER A 70 -21.83 7.48 23.57
N SER A 71 -21.78 8.76 23.20
CA SER A 71 -21.43 9.22 21.85
C SER A 71 -19.98 8.96 21.50
N ILE A 72 -19.04 9.00 22.46
CA ILE A 72 -17.61 8.67 22.28
C ILE A 72 -17.38 7.15 22.18
N LYS A 73 -18.21 6.34 22.84
CA LYS A 73 -18.03 4.87 22.86
C LYS A 73 -18.18 4.22 21.48
N LYS A 74 -19.11 4.72 20.65
CA LYS A 74 -19.35 4.21 19.30
C LYS A 74 -18.19 4.46 18.31
N PRO A 75 -17.65 5.69 18.16
CA PRO A 75 -16.51 5.95 17.29
C PRO A 75 -15.25 5.26 17.77
N ASN A 76 -14.98 5.14 19.08
CA ASN A 76 -13.81 4.40 19.57
C ASN A 76 -13.83 2.93 19.14
N LYS A 77 -14.96 2.23 19.28
CA LYS A 77 -15.09 0.85 18.78
C LYS A 77 -14.85 0.73 17.27
N ARG A 78 -15.24 1.75 16.50
CA ARG A 78 -14.97 1.79 15.05
C ARG A 78 -13.50 2.04 14.76
N LEU A 79 -12.86 2.89 15.56
CA LEU A 79 -11.43 3.16 15.48
C LEU A 79 -10.63 1.87 15.72
N ASP A 80 -10.92 1.14 16.79
CA ASP A 80 -10.26 -0.13 17.12
C ASP A 80 -10.38 -1.14 15.96
N LYS A 81 -11.55 -1.22 15.34
CA LYS A 81 -11.80 -2.12 14.19
C LYS A 81 -11.06 -1.67 12.92
N VAL A 82 -10.94 -0.37 12.69
CA VAL A 82 -10.19 0.16 11.54
C VAL A 82 -8.70 -0.07 11.76
N GLU A 83 -8.19 0.17 12.97
CA GLU A 83 -6.78 -0.04 13.32
C GLU A 83 -6.36 -1.52 13.17
N SER A 84 -7.21 -2.45 13.59
CA SER A 84 -6.96 -3.88 13.38
C SER A 84 -6.93 -4.24 11.89
N HIS A 85 -7.89 -3.73 11.10
CA HIS A 85 -7.95 -4.00 9.67
C HIS A 85 -6.77 -3.37 8.91
N THR A 86 -6.32 -2.17 9.28
CA THR A 86 -5.12 -1.55 8.70
C THR A 86 -3.88 -2.39 8.99
N SER A 87 -3.75 -2.87 10.23
CA SER A 87 -2.65 -3.75 10.62
C SER A 87 -2.64 -5.07 9.83
N GLU A 88 -3.81 -5.67 9.60
CA GLU A 88 -3.96 -6.87 8.76
C GLU A 88 -3.56 -6.60 7.29
N LEU A 89 -4.00 -5.46 6.73
CA LEU A 89 -3.63 -5.06 5.38
C LEU A 89 -2.12 -4.83 5.22
N ASP A 90 -1.48 -4.14 6.17
CA ASP A 90 -0.03 -3.86 6.12
C ASP A 90 0.78 -5.16 6.15
N ASN A 91 0.37 -6.14 6.97
CA ASN A 91 0.97 -7.47 6.99
C ASN A 91 0.75 -8.23 5.68
N GLY A 92 -0.43 -8.11 5.07
CA GLY A 92 -0.71 -8.71 3.76
C GLY A 92 0.12 -8.09 2.64
N VAL A 93 0.25 -6.76 2.63
CA VAL A 93 1.03 -6.02 1.63
C VAL A 93 2.51 -6.36 1.74
N THR A 94 3.07 -6.42 2.95
CA THR A 94 4.48 -6.80 3.17
C THR A 94 4.76 -8.23 2.69
N THR A 95 3.94 -9.19 3.10
CA THR A 95 4.07 -10.60 2.67
C THR A 95 4.00 -10.75 1.15
N ASN A 96 3.05 -10.05 0.52
CA ASN A 96 2.91 -10.06 -0.94
C ASN A 96 4.11 -9.39 -1.62
N SER A 97 4.57 -8.25 -1.10
CA SER A 97 5.75 -7.54 -1.58
C SER A 97 6.98 -8.46 -1.56
N ASP A 98 7.22 -9.15 -0.44
CA ASP A 98 8.33 -10.10 -0.29
C ASP A 98 8.25 -11.24 -1.31
N SER A 99 7.04 -11.72 -1.62
CA SER A 99 6.80 -12.77 -2.61
C SER A 99 6.94 -12.30 -4.06
N ILE A 100 6.74 -11.01 -4.34
CA ILE A 100 6.86 -10.41 -5.68
C ILE A 100 8.33 -10.20 -6.07
N THR A 101 9.17 -9.73 -5.15
CA THR A 101 10.60 -9.48 -5.42
C THR A 101 11.37 -10.66 -6.05
N PRO A 102 11.20 -11.94 -5.62
CA PRO A 102 11.87 -13.05 -6.28
C PRO A 102 11.29 -13.35 -7.67
N VAL A 103 9.99 -13.14 -7.89
CA VAL A 103 9.35 -13.34 -9.21
C VAL A 103 9.89 -12.33 -10.21
N GLU A 104 10.03 -11.07 -9.82
CA GLU A 104 10.62 -10.02 -10.66
C GLU A 104 12.08 -10.33 -11.00
N SER A 105 12.85 -10.80 -10.01
CA SER A 105 14.26 -11.19 -10.21
C SER A 105 14.39 -12.37 -11.19
N ASN A 106 13.53 -13.37 -11.06
CA ASN A 106 13.50 -14.53 -11.97
C ASN A 106 13.09 -14.12 -13.38
N MET A 107 12.07 -13.26 -13.51
CA MET A 107 11.61 -12.73 -14.79
C MET A 107 12.74 -11.99 -15.50
N PHE A 108 13.46 -11.12 -14.78
CA PHE A 108 14.62 -10.42 -15.32
C PHE A 108 15.71 -11.38 -15.80
N SER A 109 15.98 -12.44 -15.04
CA SER A 109 16.94 -13.47 -15.45
C SER A 109 16.49 -14.19 -16.73
N MET A 110 15.22 -14.59 -16.81
CA MET A 110 14.65 -15.26 -17.97
C MET A 110 14.66 -14.35 -19.22
N GLU A 111 14.35 -13.06 -19.07
CA GLU A 111 14.41 -12.10 -20.17
C GLU A 111 15.84 -11.96 -20.71
N LYS A 112 16.84 -11.91 -19.82
CA LYS A 112 18.26 -11.89 -20.20
C LYS A 112 18.66 -13.16 -20.96
N GLU A 113 18.19 -14.32 -20.54
CA GLU A 113 18.46 -15.57 -21.26
C GLU A 113 17.77 -15.61 -22.63
N LEU A 114 16.51 -15.17 -22.73
CA LEU A 114 15.78 -15.11 -23.99
C LEU A 114 16.42 -14.15 -24.99
N THR A 115 16.91 -12.99 -24.53
CA THR A 115 17.62 -12.04 -25.39
C THR A 115 18.94 -12.63 -25.89
N LEU A 116 19.72 -13.27 -25.02
CA LEU A 116 20.93 -13.99 -25.42
C LEU A 116 20.62 -15.12 -26.42
N LEU A 117 19.54 -15.87 -26.21
CA LEU A 117 19.11 -16.93 -27.13
C LEU A 117 18.68 -16.37 -28.48
N LYS A 118 17.91 -15.28 -28.50
CA LYS A 118 17.53 -14.57 -29.73
C LYS A 118 18.74 -14.05 -30.51
N GLU A 119 19.75 -13.56 -29.81
CA GLU A 119 21.01 -13.14 -30.42
C GLU A 119 21.75 -14.33 -31.05
N LYS A 120 21.86 -15.44 -30.32
CA LYS A 120 22.44 -16.69 -30.84
C LYS A 120 21.65 -17.28 -32.01
N LEU A 121 20.34 -17.04 -32.10
CA LEU A 121 19.48 -17.52 -33.17
C LEU A 121 19.65 -16.77 -34.50
N ARG A 122 20.37 -15.63 -34.55
CA ARG A 122 20.85 -15.03 -35.82
C ARG A 122 22.00 -15.85 -36.38
N THR A 123 21.67 -17.03 -36.88
CA THR A 123 22.62 -18.09 -37.26
C THR A 123 23.05 -17.99 -38.73
N LEU A 124 22.20 -17.45 -39.59
CA LEU A 124 22.43 -17.35 -41.04
C LEU A 124 22.40 -15.90 -41.51
N ASP A 125 23.44 -15.49 -42.24
CA ASP A 125 23.52 -14.19 -42.90
C ASP A 125 22.69 -14.14 -44.18
N ARG A 126 22.72 -15.23 -44.96
CA ARG A 126 22.11 -15.30 -46.28
C ARG A 126 21.83 -16.74 -46.67
N ALA A 127 20.66 -16.98 -47.26
CA ALA A 127 20.34 -18.25 -47.91
C ALA A 127 19.69 -17.96 -49.26
N HIS A 128 20.21 -18.56 -50.33
CA HIS A 128 19.70 -18.37 -51.68
C HIS A 128 20.00 -19.59 -52.55
N ARG A 129 19.30 -19.73 -53.69
CA ARG A 129 19.62 -20.76 -54.68
C ARG A 129 20.70 -20.25 -55.64
N ASN A 130 21.49 -21.18 -56.17
CA ASN A 130 22.48 -20.87 -57.21
C ASN A 130 21.83 -20.27 -58.47
N LEU A 131 22.61 -19.44 -59.18
CA LEU A 131 22.17 -18.68 -60.37
C LEU A 131 21.91 -19.53 -61.62
N ARG A 132 21.97 -20.87 -61.52
CA ARG A 132 21.64 -21.77 -62.63
C ARG A 132 20.18 -21.54 -63.06
N THR A 133 19.88 -21.77 -64.34
CA THR A 133 18.51 -21.71 -64.85
C THR A 133 17.60 -22.65 -64.04
N LYS A 134 16.36 -22.22 -63.79
CA LYS A 134 15.40 -23.06 -63.07
C LYS A 134 15.19 -24.33 -63.90
N PRO A 135 15.34 -25.52 -63.29
CA PRO A 135 15.11 -26.76 -64.02
C PRO A 135 13.68 -26.76 -64.58
N THR A 136 13.57 -27.03 -65.88
CA THR A 136 12.28 -26.97 -66.63
C THR A 136 11.73 -28.37 -66.90
N LYS A 137 12.57 -29.41 -66.75
CA LYS A 137 12.20 -30.82 -66.85
C LYS A 137 12.43 -31.47 -65.49
N ASP A 138 11.58 -32.43 -65.13
CA ASP A 138 11.67 -33.17 -63.86
C ASP A 138 12.97 -33.97 -63.71
N ASP A 139 13.65 -34.26 -64.82
CA ASP A 139 14.90 -35.02 -64.85
C ASP A 139 16.16 -34.15 -64.66
N GLN A 140 16.01 -32.83 -64.42
CA GLN A 140 17.14 -31.95 -64.15
C GLN A 140 17.38 -31.78 -62.64
N PRO A 141 18.64 -31.87 -62.17
CA PRO A 141 18.94 -31.77 -60.75
C PRO A 141 18.51 -30.42 -60.19
N LEU A 142 17.88 -30.44 -59.02
CA LEU A 142 17.46 -29.25 -58.30
C LEU A 142 18.66 -28.33 -58.06
N ARG A 143 18.42 -27.02 -58.12
CA ARG A 143 19.47 -26.03 -57.83
C ARG A 143 19.85 -26.10 -56.37
N ALA A 144 21.14 -26.32 -56.12
CA ALA A 144 21.71 -26.26 -54.78
C ALA A 144 21.43 -24.90 -54.13
N PHE A 145 21.29 -24.94 -52.81
CA PHE A 145 21.19 -23.77 -51.96
C PHE A 145 22.56 -23.42 -51.42
N VAL A 146 22.89 -22.13 -51.43
CA VAL A 146 24.09 -21.59 -50.81
C VAL A 146 23.69 -20.80 -49.58
N VAL A 147 24.21 -21.25 -48.45
CA VAL A 147 23.94 -20.70 -47.13
C VAL A 147 25.23 -20.10 -46.57
N LYS A 148 25.19 -18.80 -46.28
CA LYS A 148 26.22 -18.11 -45.53
C LYS A 148 25.82 -18.11 -44.06
N CYS A 149 26.57 -18.83 -43.24
CA CYS A 149 26.40 -18.79 -41.79
C CYS A 149 27.02 -17.50 -41.25
N HIS A 150 26.37 -16.88 -40.26
CA HIS A 150 26.90 -15.72 -39.56
C HIS A 150 28.16 -16.11 -38.74
N TYR A 151 28.11 -17.28 -38.09
CA TYR A 151 29.20 -17.81 -37.28
C TYR A 151 29.95 -18.94 -37.98
N PHE A 152 31.28 -18.86 -38.01
CA PHE A 152 32.14 -19.91 -38.55
C PHE A 152 32.01 -21.23 -37.78
N THR A 153 31.88 -21.16 -36.46
CA THR A 153 31.68 -22.33 -35.58
C THR A 153 30.41 -23.10 -35.92
N LEU A 154 29.34 -22.39 -36.26
CA LEU A 154 28.10 -23.00 -36.72
C LEU A 154 28.28 -23.71 -38.06
N LYS A 155 28.98 -23.08 -39.02
CA LYS A 155 29.29 -23.70 -40.32
C LYS A 155 30.04 -25.01 -40.13
N GLU A 156 31.09 -25.03 -39.30
CA GLU A 156 31.85 -26.25 -39.02
C GLU A 156 31.02 -27.34 -38.34
N LEU A 157 30.19 -26.96 -37.37
CA LEU A 157 29.32 -27.91 -36.68
C LEU A 157 28.34 -28.57 -37.64
N ILE A 158 27.72 -27.78 -38.54
CA ILE A 158 26.80 -28.30 -39.56
C ILE A 158 27.53 -29.25 -40.51
N LEU A 159 28.70 -28.85 -41.03
CA LEU A 159 29.47 -29.67 -41.97
C LEU A 159 29.96 -30.97 -41.32
N ARG A 160 30.39 -30.94 -40.06
CA ARG A 160 30.80 -32.13 -39.31
C ARG A 160 29.65 -33.12 -39.14
N LYS A 161 28.50 -32.63 -38.67
CA LYS A 161 27.29 -33.46 -38.51
C LYS A 161 26.80 -34.04 -39.83
N ALA A 162 26.86 -33.27 -40.91
CA ALA A 162 26.49 -33.75 -42.23
C ALA A 162 27.44 -34.83 -42.75
N ALA A 163 28.75 -34.68 -42.53
CA ALA A 163 29.73 -35.71 -42.89
C ALA A 163 29.52 -37.01 -42.09
N GLU A 164 29.19 -36.90 -40.80
CA GLU A 164 28.86 -38.06 -39.94
C GLU A 164 27.56 -38.75 -40.37
N ALA A 165 26.54 -37.98 -40.76
CA ALA A 165 25.25 -38.51 -41.19
C ALA A 165 25.26 -39.03 -42.64
N GLY A 166 26.17 -38.55 -43.48
CA GLY A 166 26.23 -38.90 -44.91
C GLY A 166 25.06 -38.32 -45.70
N VAL A 167 24.18 -39.18 -46.20
CA VAL A 167 22.97 -38.76 -46.94
C VAL A 167 21.84 -38.53 -45.97
N MET A 168 21.34 -37.30 -45.92
CA MET A 168 20.20 -36.96 -45.07
C MET A 168 18.89 -37.19 -45.82
N ILE A 169 17.93 -37.87 -45.21
CA ILE A 169 16.61 -38.10 -45.79
C ILE A 169 15.61 -37.14 -45.15
N THR A 170 14.88 -36.40 -45.98
CA THR A 170 13.84 -35.47 -45.56
C THR A 170 12.58 -36.25 -45.14
N ALA A 171 11.68 -35.64 -44.37
CA ALA A 171 10.40 -36.24 -44.04
C ALA A 171 9.60 -36.67 -45.29
N ASP A 172 9.78 -35.96 -46.41
CA ASP A 172 9.14 -36.23 -47.70
C ASP A 172 9.86 -37.32 -48.52
N GLY A 173 10.93 -37.93 -47.98
CA GLY A 173 11.72 -38.97 -48.65
C GLY A 173 12.87 -38.45 -49.52
N ASP A 174 13.04 -37.14 -49.65
CA ASP A 174 14.10 -36.54 -50.48
C ASP A 174 15.49 -36.68 -49.86
N HIS A 175 16.46 -37.05 -50.68
CA HIS A 175 17.87 -37.18 -50.28
C HIS A 175 18.61 -35.84 -50.43
N ILE A 176 19.23 -35.38 -49.33
CA ILE A 176 19.97 -34.13 -49.26
C ILE A 176 21.42 -34.40 -48.89
N HIS A 177 22.32 -33.73 -49.61
CA HIS A 177 23.75 -33.67 -49.28
C HIS A 177 24.13 -32.24 -48.89
N VAL A 178 24.91 -32.11 -47.82
CA VAL A 178 25.48 -30.83 -47.38
C VAL A 178 26.98 -30.89 -47.55
N LEU A 179 27.50 -29.96 -48.36
CA LEU A 179 28.92 -29.94 -48.75
C LEU A 179 29.50 -28.55 -48.50
N PRO A 180 30.81 -28.46 -48.19
CA PRO A 180 31.49 -27.17 -48.12
C PRO A 180 31.53 -26.50 -49.50
N ASP A 181 31.28 -25.19 -49.54
CA ASP A 181 31.39 -24.39 -50.75
C ASP A 181 32.85 -23.98 -50.98
N PHE A 182 33.57 -24.82 -51.72
CA PHE A 182 34.95 -24.54 -52.13
C PHE A 182 34.99 -23.89 -53.50
N THR A 183 35.98 -23.02 -53.69
CA THR A 183 36.28 -22.50 -55.02
C THR A 183 36.67 -23.65 -55.95
N ARG A 184 36.47 -23.45 -57.25
CA ARG A 184 36.73 -24.48 -58.27
C ARG A 184 38.13 -25.09 -58.17
N ALA A 185 39.15 -24.28 -57.90
CA ALA A 185 40.54 -24.72 -57.77
C ALA A 185 40.75 -25.67 -56.57
N VAL A 186 40.07 -25.41 -55.46
CA VAL A 186 40.17 -26.25 -54.24
C VAL A 186 39.34 -27.52 -54.40
N SER A 187 38.15 -27.42 -54.99
CA SER A 187 37.28 -28.58 -55.21
C SER A 187 37.92 -29.66 -56.10
N THR A 188 38.80 -29.28 -57.03
CA THR A 188 39.53 -30.24 -57.88
C THR A 188 40.69 -30.96 -57.19
N LEU A 189 41.14 -30.47 -56.03
CA LEU A 189 42.28 -31.01 -55.29
C LEU A 189 41.88 -31.95 -54.16
N LEU A 190 40.59 -32.01 -53.81
CA LEU A 190 40.09 -32.86 -52.73
C LEU A 190 39.56 -34.19 -53.30
N PRO A 191 39.92 -35.34 -52.69
CA PRO A 191 39.31 -36.62 -53.04
C PRO A 191 37.81 -36.59 -52.71
N ARG A 192 36.99 -37.12 -53.62
CA ARG A 192 35.53 -37.20 -53.49
C ARG A 192 35.10 -38.42 -52.71
#